data_AF-C4YBH1-F1
#
_entry.id   AF-C4YBH1-F1
#
_cell.length_a   1.000
_cell.length_b   1.000
_cell.length_c   1.000
_cell.angle_alpha   90.00
_cell.angle_beta   90.00
_cell.angle_gamma   90.00
#
_symmetry.space_group_name_H-M   'P 1'
#
loop_
_entity.id
_entity.type
_entity.pdbx_description
1 polymer ?
#
loop_
_entity_poly.entity_id
_entity_poly.type
_entity_poly.pdbx_seq_one_letter_code
_entity_poly.pdbx_strand_id
1 'polypeptide(L)'
;MTGEGNVATAAPAATPKIAHPGAGRAGKVGRNPKAEDNTKAGQKPQSAHTNKTATDAVPVLSREHVNQLPLRRPWGARGLSETVALPRALTPGRGAVLLQVKHTALNFAQFNARPGIVPGTQIVGKLVSPAHQEELLQRKAGGEKPRRSRGPKYYVFPHSACWVQRASPCANCRVVARLDRANYEVHKKWPCLAHWVYGETIDGGLQHYVTVTSPEHILVAVPPAVSLHDVCFLGQIAVPFYAYCVDVLEAAVRAWPAARILILLNDAEREANDCLLVRHHLGLENVHMTFTDMARLEATPTLVESYAGRFDHVLVFASGERAAQVAVDSGIAGGDCRARTLAFFSRAVPAHLGALSDRTVYEVRPSYKDKFLLEQLLATLATFNDNRGRKSPSEASVDSKTSTGSKNSARTKNSIGSNSIGSKDSVASHQSIESRHSVASKNTINSNHSMESTTSVGSQNHTKTGRAGISGLAPEIVRPPRKGHVSWLYCDQDFHLCNDDSCNHGPQCQSTMSINRMLHSGCELRRVFFTNRSACSAKINALVL
;
A
#
# COMPACT_ATOMS: atom_id res chain seq x y z
N MET A 1 -50.16 -14.45 21.40
CA MET A 1 -49.76 -14.01 20.05
C MET A 1 -48.24 -13.97 20.00
N THR A 2 -47.65 -15.12 19.71
CA THR A 2 -46.21 -15.36 19.62
C THR A 2 -45.83 -15.34 18.14
N GLY A 3 -45.05 -14.35 17.73
CA GLY A 3 -44.52 -14.23 16.37
C GLY A 3 -43.07 -14.63 16.34
N GLU A 4 -42.80 -15.89 16.04
CA GLU A 4 -41.47 -16.41 15.75
C GLU A 4 -41.03 -15.91 14.36
N GLY A 5 -39.97 -15.10 14.32
CA GLY A 5 -39.35 -14.64 13.09
C GLY A 5 -38.33 -15.66 12.59
N ASN A 6 -38.71 -16.46 11.60
CA ASN A 6 -37.82 -17.35 10.87
C ASN A 6 -36.69 -16.57 10.18
N VAL A 7 -35.45 -16.82 10.60
CA VAL A 7 -34.24 -16.41 9.90
C VAL A 7 -33.99 -17.40 8.77
N ALA A 8 -34.21 -16.98 7.53
CA ALA A 8 -33.94 -17.78 6.34
C ALA A 8 -32.42 -17.87 6.10
N THR A 9 -31.88 -19.08 6.25
CA THR A 9 -30.53 -19.46 5.83
C THR A 9 -30.47 -19.52 4.31
N ALA A 10 -29.75 -18.59 3.68
CA ALA A 10 -29.52 -18.61 2.24
C ALA A 10 -28.47 -19.67 1.89
N ALA A 11 -28.89 -20.71 1.15
CA ALA A 11 -28.00 -21.71 0.58
C ALA A 11 -27.10 -21.12 -0.53
N PRO A 12 -25.88 -21.64 -0.73
CA PRO A 12 -24.97 -21.13 -1.74
C PRO A 12 -25.46 -21.46 -3.17
N ALA A 13 -25.48 -20.43 -4.02
CA ALA A 13 -25.84 -20.55 -5.43
C ALA A 13 -24.81 -21.40 -6.20
N ALA A 14 -25.30 -22.40 -6.92
CA ALA A 14 -24.51 -23.24 -7.81
C ALA A 14 -23.87 -22.42 -8.95
N THR A 15 -22.58 -22.60 -9.15
CA THR A 15 -21.82 -22.06 -10.30
C THR A 15 -22.29 -22.67 -11.62
N PRO A 16 -22.54 -21.88 -12.68
CA PRO A 16 -22.85 -22.43 -14.00
C PRO A 16 -21.57 -22.95 -14.68
N LYS A 17 -21.63 -24.19 -15.16
CA LYS A 17 -20.61 -24.79 -16.04
C LYS A 17 -20.59 -24.05 -17.38
N ILE A 18 -19.48 -23.38 -17.68
CA ILE A 18 -19.20 -22.81 -19.00
C ILE A 18 -18.62 -23.93 -19.87
N ALA A 19 -19.32 -24.27 -20.95
CA ALA A 19 -18.86 -25.20 -21.97
C ALA A 19 -17.81 -24.52 -22.87
N HIS A 20 -16.65 -25.16 -23.04
CA HIS A 20 -15.64 -24.79 -24.04
C HIS A 20 -16.02 -25.39 -25.40
N PRO A 21 -16.01 -24.62 -26.51
CA PRO A 21 -16.07 -25.19 -27.84
C PRO A 21 -14.68 -25.71 -28.28
N GLY A 22 -14.74 -26.77 -29.07
CA GLY A 22 -13.66 -27.72 -29.33
C GLY A 22 -12.52 -27.25 -30.23
N ALA A 23 -11.41 -27.96 -30.10
CA ALA A 23 -10.19 -27.83 -30.86
C ALA A 23 -10.40 -28.17 -32.35
N GLY A 24 -10.08 -27.21 -33.22
CA GLY A 24 -10.02 -27.39 -34.66
C GLY A 24 -8.64 -27.89 -35.12
N ARG A 25 -8.67 -28.98 -35.89
CA ARG A 25 -7.55 -29.65 -36.58
C ARG A 25 -6.64 -28.69 -37.37
N ALA A 26 -5.33 -28.82 -37.18
CA ALA A 26 -4.31 -28.29 -38.09
C ALA A 26 -4.09 -29.25 -39.27
N GLY A 27 -4.34 -28.78 -40.48
CA GLY A 27 -4.07 -29.49 -41.73
C GLY A 27 -2.63 -29.30 -42.21
N LYS A 28 -2.01 -30.40 -42.64
CA LYS A 28 -0.75 -30.50 -43.38
C LYS A 28 -0.96 -30.20 -44.86
N VAL A 29 -0.16 -29.32 -45.45
CA VAL A 29 0.25 -29.24 -46.89
C VAL A 29 1.54 -28.42 -46.89
N GLY A 30 2.62 -28.64 -47.65
CA GLY A 30 3.02 -29.52 -48.74
C GLY A 30 4.40 -29.03 -49.22
N ARG A 31 5.24 -29.92 -49.73
CA ARG A 31 6.66 -29.70 -50.13
C ARG A 31 6.80 -29.03 -51.51
N ASN A 32 7.84 -28.16 -51.67
CA ASN A 32 8.81 -27.94 -52.79
C ASN A 32 8.33 -27.78 -54.27
N PRO A 33 9.13 -27.23 -55.24
CA PRO A 33 10.60 -27.13 -55.31
C PRO A 33 11.24 -25.84 -55.93
N LYS A 34 12.58 -25.90 -55.94
CA LYS A 34 13.71 -25.22 -56.62
C LYS A 34 13.53 -24.39 -57.93
N ALA A 35 14.63 -23.64 -58.18
CA ALA A 35 15.19 -23.03 -59.42
C ALA A 35 15.03 -21.48 -59.44
N GLU A 36 15.99 -20.65 -59.84
CA GLU A 36 17.15 -20.81 -60.72
C GLU A 36 18.11 -19.61 -60.57
N ASP A 37 19.40 -19.83 -60.86
CA ASP A 37 20.45 -18.83 -61.07
C ASP A 37 20.17 -17.98 -62.32
N ASN A 38 20.54 -16.69 -62.31
CA ASN A 38 21.11 -16.04 -63.50
C ASN A 38 21.82 -14.73 -63.17
N THR A 39 23.13 -14.75 -63.43
CA THR A 39 24.03 -13.62 -63.62
C THR A 39 23.67 -12.85 -64.89
N LYS A 40 23.72 -11.51 -64.86
CA LYS A 40 24.20 -10.70 -66.00
C LYS A 40 24.54 -9.26 -65.59
N ALA A 41 25.76 -8.89 -65.96
CA ALA A 41 26.31 -7.55 -65.94
C ALA A 41 25.76 -6.71 -67.11
N GLY A 42 25.74 -5.39 -66.94
CA GLY A 42 25.80 -4.46 -68.07
C GLY A 42 24.93 -3.21 -67.97
N GLN A 43 25.62 -2.06 -68.05
CA GLN A 43 25.19 -0.76 -68.57
C GLN A 43 24.52 0.28 -67.64
N LYS A 44 25.34 1.30 -67.35
CA LYS A 44 24.94 2.69 -67.02
C LYS A 44 24.13 3.29 -68.17
N PRO A 45 23.03 3.99 -67.86
CA PRO A 45 22.62 5.16 -68.62
C PRO A 45 22.87 6.45 -67.82
N GLN A 46 23.14 7.49 -68.59
CA GLN A 46 23.53 8.82 -68.17
C GLN A 46 22.39 9.59 -67.49
N SER A 47 22.84 10.56 -66.71
CA SER A 47 22.11 11.59 -65.98
C SER A 47 21.01 12.27 -66.80
N ALA A 48 19.77 12.17 -66.30
CA ALA A 48 18.74 13.17 -66.50
C ALA A 48 18.48 13.87 -65.16
N HIS A 49 18.72 15.18 -65.12
CA HIS A 49 18.36 16.05 -64.00
C HIS A 49 16.84 16.04 -63.82
N THR A 50 16.37 15.12 -62.99
CA THR A 50 15.05 15.18 -62.38
C THR A 50 15.17 16.03 -61.12
N ASN A 51 14.36 17.08 -61.02
CA ASN A 51 14.17 17.83 -59.79
C ASN A 51 13.81 16.83 -58.69
N LYS A 52 14.77 16.53 -57.81
CA LYS A 52 14.54 15.80 -56.56
C LYS A 52 13.56 16.63 -55.74
N THR A 53 12.27 16.35 -55.91
CA THR A 53 11.27 16.58 -54.88
C THR A 53 11.88 16.10 -53.58
N ALA A 54 11.99 17.01 -52.61
CA ALA A 54 12.45 16.69 -51.27
C ALA A 54 11.61 15.52 -50.78
N THR A 55 12.18 14.32 -50.83
CA THR A 55 11.60 13.14 -50.19
C THR A 55 11.55 13.50 -48.73
N ASP A 56 10.35 13.79 -48.23
CA ASP A 56 10.06 14.08 -46.84
C ASP A 56 10.82 13.06 -45.99
N ALA A 57 11.91 13.51 -45.40
CA ALA A 57 12.77 12.67 -44.61
C ALA A 57 11.92 12.18 -43.44
N VAL A 58 11.57 10.89 -43.44
CA VAL A 58 10.83 10.27 -42.34
C VAL A 58 11.60 10.59 -41.07
N PRO A 59 11.01 11.34 -40.12
CA PRO A 59 11.73 11.79 -38.94
C PRO A 59 12.17 10.57 -38.14
N VAL A 60 13.48 10.29 -38.16
CA VAL A 60 14.07 9.23 -37.35
C VAL A 60 14.06 9.72 -35.91
N LEU A 61 13.16 9.17 -35.09
CA LEU A 61 13.15 9.45 -33.65
C LEU A 61 14.43 8.89 -33.03
N SER A 62 15.21 9.74 -32.37
CA SER A 62 16.36 9.31 -31.57
C SER A 62 15.90 8.37 -30.44
N ARG A 63 16.81 7.50 -29.98
CA ARG A 63 16.58 6.64 -28.79
C ARG A 63 16.14 7.46 -27.57
N GLU A 64 16.67 8.67 -27.41
CA GLU A 64 16.28 9.58 -26.34
C GLU A 64 14.83 10.03 -26.44
N HIS A 65 14.32 10.32 -27.65
CA HIS A 65 12.92 10.66 -27.85
C HIS A 65 12.00 9.48 -27.54
N VAL A 66 12.38 8.26 -27.94
CA VAL A 66 11.61 7.04 -27.64
C VAL A 66 11.58 6.78 -26.12
N ASN A 67 12.70 6.95 -25.42
CA ASN A 67 12.80 6.74 -23.97
C ASN A 67 11.98 7.75 -23.13
N GLN A 68 11.59 8.87 -23.73
CA GLN A 68 10.72 9.87 -23.10
C GLN A 68 9.23 9.57 -23.27
N LEU A 69 8.88 8.58 -24.10
CA LEU A 69 7.48 8.23 -24.31
C LEU A 69 6.86 7.66 -23.02
N PRO A 70 5.58 7.98 -22.73
CA PRO A 70 4.83 7.34 -21.67
C PRO A 70 4.82 5.82 -21.82
N LEU A 71 5.20 5.07 -20.78
CA LEU A 71 5.24 3.61 -20.81
C LEU A 71 4.15 3.00 -19.92
N ARG A 72 3.65 1.85 -20.37
CA ARG A 72 2.80 0.90 -19.63
C ARG A 72 3.52 -0.43 -19.55
N ARG A 73 3.44 -1.10 -18.41
CA ARG A 73 4.07 -2.42 -18.20
C ARG A 73 3.04 -3.51 -17.94
N PRO A 74 2.23 -3.91 -18.95
CA PRO A 74 1.26 -4.98 -18.77
C PRO A 74 1.96 -6.32 -18.52
N TRP A 75 1.35 -7.13 -17.66
CA TRP A 75 1.75 -8.51 -17.42
C TRP A 75 1.33 -9.41 -18.59
N GLY A 76 2.23 -10.24 -19.08
CA GLY A 76 1.97 -11.20 -20.15
C GLY A 76 2.52 -12.60 -19.83
N ALA A 77 2.48 -13.49 -20.81
CA ALA A 77 2.92 -14.89 -20.63
C ALA A 77 4.39 -15.06 -20.22
N ARG A 78 5.24 -14.08 -20.54
CA ARG A 78 6.68 -14.06 -20.19
C ARG A 78 7.04 -13.04 -19.11
N GLY A 79 6.03 -12.55 -18.39
CA GLY A 79 6.15 -11.47 -17.43
C GLY A 79 5.81 -10.09 -17.99
N LEU A 80 6.36 -9.03 -17.38
CA LEU A 80 6.14 -7.64 -17.77
C LEU A 80 6.73 -7.34 -19.14
N SER A 81 5.97 -6.62 -19.96
CA SER A 81 6.42 -6.10 -21.25
C SER A 81 6.27 -4.58 -21.26
N GLU A 82 7.18 -3.85 -21.90
CA GLU A 82 7.04 -2.40 -22.05
C GLU A 82 6.26 -2.06 -23.31
N THR A 83 5.24 -1.23 -23.16
CA THR A 83 4.41 -0.75 -24.27
C THR A 83 4.23 0.77 -24.15
N VAL A 84 4.28 1.48 -25.28
CA VAL A 84 4.04 2.93 -25.29
C VAL A 84 2.56 3.19 -25.03
N ALA A 85 2.25 4.11 -24.12
CA ALA A 85 0.88 4.54 -23.88
C ALA A 85 0.40 5.38 -25.08
N LEU A 86 -0.68 4.93 -25.71
CA LEU A 86 -1.28 5.63 -26.84
C LEU A 86 -1.88 6.98 -26.40
N PRO A 87 -1.90 8.02 -27.24
CA PRO A 87 -2.46 9.33 -26.90
C PRO A 87 -3.89 9.28 -26.34
N ARG A 88 -4.72 8.36 -26.85
CA ARG A 88 -6.09 8.11 -26.34
C ARG A 88 -6.12 7.71 -24.87
N ALA A 89 -5.10 6.97 -24.39
CA ALA A 89 -4.99 6.57 -22.99
C ALA A 89 -4.51 7.70 -22.08
N LEU A 90 -3.98 8.78 -22.65
CA LEU A 90 -3.54 10.00 -21.97
C LEU A 90 -4.61 11.10 -22.02
N THR A 91 -5.76 10.84 -22.63
CA THR A 91 -6.88 11.77 -22.72
C THR A 91 -8.02 11.23 -21.87
N PRO A 92 -8.10 11.60 -20.57
CA PRO A 92 -9.13 11.06 -19.69
C PRO A 92 -10.51 11.48 -20.19
N GLY A 93 -11.47 10.55 -20.14
CA GLY A 93 -12.86 10.85 -20.46
C GLY A 93 -13.50 11.85 -19.48
N ARG A 94 -14.70 12.35 -19.79
CA ARG A 94 -15.45 13.32 -18.97
C ARG A 94 -15.48 12.89 -17.50
N GLY A 95 -14.95 13.67 -16.55
CA GLY A 95 -14.95 13.34 -15.12
C GLY A 95 -14.07 12.14 -14.70
N ALA A 96 -13.12 11.77 -15.54
CA ALA A 96 -11.90 11.08 -15.13
C ALA A 96 -10.74 12.09 -15.11
N VAL A 97 -9.65 11.75 -14.43
CA VAL A 97 -8.43 12.56 -14.41
C VAL A 97 -7.23 11.70 -14.77
N LEU A 98 -6.22 12.34 -15.36
CA LEU A 98 -4.94 11.71 -15.60
C LEU A 98 -4.02 11.95 -14.41
N LEU A 99 -3.57 10.86 -13.79
CA LEU A 99 -2.63 10.89 -12.68
C LEU A 99 -1.25 10.46 -13.20
N GLN A 100 -0.25 11.32 -13.03
CA GLN A 100 1.15 10.96 -13.27
C GLN A 100 1.67 10.16 -12.09
N VAL A 101 1.97 8.90 -12.31
CA VAL A 101 2.48 8.00 -11.28
C VAL A 101 3.90 8.43 -10.90
N LYS A 102 4.10 8.67 -9.61
CA LYS A 102 5.41 9.02 -9.04
C LYS A 102 6.01 7.85 -8.29
N HIS A 103 5.18 7.09 -7.61
CA HIS A 103 5.60 5.93 -6.86
C HIS A 103 4.60 4.80 -7.03
N THR A 104 5.11 3.59 -7.05
CA THR A 104 4.30 2.37 -6.95
C THR A 104 4.98 1.39 -6.03
N ALA A 105 4.23 0.70 -5.18
CA ALA A 105 4.77 -0.42 -4.41
C ALA A 105 4.31 -1.76 -4.95
N LEU A 106 5.18 -2.77 -4.82
CA LEU A 106 4.92 -4.16 -5.20
C LEU A 106 5.18 -5.08 -4.01
N ASN A 107 4.40 -6.17 -3.97
CA ASN A 107 4.64 -7.31 -3.11
C ASN A 107 4.97 -8.51 -4.01
N PHE A 108 6.24 -8.93 -4.05
CA PHE A 108 6.67 -10.02 -4.91
C PHE A 108 6.15 -11.37 -4.39
N ALA A 109 6.11 -11.55 -3.06
CA ALA A 109 5.60 -12.76 -2.42
C ALA A 109 4.10 -13.02 -2.68
N GLN A 110 3.33 -11.98 -2.99
CA GLN A 110 1.88 -12.09 -3.26
C GLN A 110 1.51 -11.58 -4.67
N PHE A 111 2.47 -11.61 -5.61
CA PHE A 111 2.25 -11.10 -6.95
C PHE A 111 1.27 -11.98 -7.73
N ASN A 112 0.09 -11.42 -8.06
CA ASN A 112 -0.91 -12.08 -8.88
C ASN A 112 -1.48 -11.08 -9.89
N ALA A 113 -0.84 -11.00 -11.06
CA ALA A 113 -1.27 -10.13 -12.14
C ALA A 113 -2.01 -10.92 -13.21
N ARG A 114 -3.15 -10.40 -13.66
CA ARG A 114 -3.87 -10.97 -14.81
C ARG A 114 -3.17 -10.61 -16.12
N PRO A 115 -3.10 -11.51 -17.10
CA PRO A 115 -2.57 -11.18 -18.42
C PRO A 115 -3.28 -9.94 -19.00
N GLY A 116 -2.49 -9.00 -19.52
CA GLY A 116 -2.94 -7.73 -20.09
C GLY A 116 -3.08 -6.57 -19.08
N ILE A 117 -3.10 -6.84 -17.78
CA ILE A 117 -3.22 -5.82 -16.73
C ILE A 117 -1.84 -5.31 -16.32
N VAL A 118 -1.71 -3.99 -16.14
CA VAL A 118 -0.52 -3.38 -15.52
C VAL A 118 -0.55 -3.64 -14.00
N PRO A 119 0.47 -4.26 -13.37
CA PRO A 119 0.44 -4.49 -11.93
C PRO A 119 0.78 -3.25 -11.09
N GLY A 120 0.65 -3.38 -9.77
CA GLY A 120 0.98 -2.35 -8.79
C GLY A 120 -0.26 -1.73 -8.17
N THR A 121 -0.70 -2.30 -7.05
CA THR A 121 -1.92 -1.87 -6.34
C THR A 121 -1.74 -0.57 -5.57
N GLN A 122 -0.50 -0.28 -5.15
CA GLN A 122 -0.16 0.86 -4.30
C GLN A 122 0.35 2.02 -5.16
N ILE A 123 -0.50 2.97 -5.53
CA ILE A 123 -0.15 4.02 -6.50
C ILE A 123 -0.15 5.38 -5.80
N VAL A 124 0.97 6.10 -5.89
CA VAL A 124 1.04 7.52 -5.51
C VAL A 124 1.42 8.34 -6.74
N GLY A 125 0.66 9.40 -6.99
CA GLY A 125 0.86 10.24 -8.15
C GLY A 125 0.51 11.70 -7.92
N LYS A 126 0.60 12.48 -9.00
CA LYS A 126 0.16 13.87 -9.06
C LYS A 126 -0.82 14.05 -10.20
N LEU A 127 -1.83 14.89 -9.99
CA LEU A 127 -2.74 15.27 -11.07
C LEU A 127 -1.96 16.00 -12.16
N VAL A 128 -2.19 15.59 -13.41
CA VAL A 128 -1.69 16.30 -14.58
C VAL A 128 -2.63 17.49 -14.80
N SER A 129 -2.11 18.71 -14.79
CA SER A 129 -2.94 19.89 -15.10
C SER A 129 -3.39 19.83 -16.57
N PRO A 130 -4.55 20.40 -16.93
CA PRO A 130 -4.99 20.44 -18.34
C PRO A 130 -3.91 21.02 -19.27
N ALA A 131 -3.23 22.08 -18.84
CA ALA A 131 -2.10 22.66 -19.57
C ALA A 131 -0.91 21.70 -19.71
N HIS A 132 -0.59 20.91 -18.67
CA HIS A 132 0.48 19.91 -18.76
C HIS A 132 0.05 18.70 -19.61
N GLN A 133 -1.24 18.37 -19.63
CA GLN A 133 -1.78 17.34 -20.50
C GLN A 133 -1.69 17.77 -21.96
N GLU A 134 -2.04 19.03 -22.25
CA GLU A 134 -1.89 19.62 -23.56
C GLU A 134 -0.41 19.68 -23.98
N GLU A 135 0.50 20.07 -23.08
CA GLU A 135 1.96 20.00 -23.30
C GLU A 135 2.43 18.56 -23.60
N LEU A 136 1.94 17.55 -22.88
CA LEU A 136 2.27 16.14 -23.13
C LEU A 136 1.80 15.67 -24.51
N LEU A 137 0.64 16.15 -24.98
CA LEU A 137 0.09 15.84 -26.30
C LEU A 137 0.78 16.65 -27.42
N GLN A 138 1.20 17.87 -27.12
CA GLN A 138 1.79 18.81 -28.09
C GLN A 138 3.32 18.78 -28.13
N ARG A 139 3.98 17.95 -27.31
CA ARG A 139 5.45 17.80 -27.25
C ARG A 139 6.04 17.44 -28.62
N LYS A 140 6.26 18.46 -29.44
CA LYS A 140 7.16 18.46 -30.60
C LYS A 140 8.58 18.31 -30.09
N ALA A 141 9.42 17.62 -30.86
CA ALA A 141 10.69 17.00 -30.48
C ALA A 141 11.85 17.94 -30.06
N GLY A 142 11.59 19.09 -29.42
CA GLY A 142 12.62 19.95 -28.84
C GLY A 142 11.98 21.16 -28.16
N GLY A 143 12.27 21.52 -26.91
CA GLY A 143 13.22 20.95 -25.96
C GLY A 143 13.18 21.83 -24.72
N GLU A 144 12.25 21.59 -23.80
CA GLU A 144 12.35 22.06 -22.42
C GLU A 144 11.70 21.02 -21.49
N LYS A 145 12.36 20.76 -20.34
CA LYS A 145 11.82 19.85 -19.33
C LYS A 145 10.70 20.57 -18.58
N PRO A 146 9.47 20.00 -18.50
CA PRO A 146 8.35 20.62 -17.80
C PRO A 146 8.77 20.97 -16.37
N ARG A 147 8.54 22.22 -15.97
CA ARG A 147 8.76 22.67 -14.60
C ARG A 147 7.98 21.74 -13.67
N ARG A 148 8.69 21.04 -12.78
CA ARG A 148 8.08 20.11 -11.83
C ARG A 148 7.04 20.84 -10.99
N SER A 149 5.76 20.58 -11.24
CA SER A 149 4.68 21.19 -10.46
C SER A 149 4.79 20.72 -9.00
N ARG A 150 4.78 21.68 -8.08
CA ARG A 150 4.68 21.43 -6.63
C ARG A 150 3.24 21.07 -6.21
N GLY A 151 2.47 20.47 -7.11
CA GLY A 151 1.10 20.05 -6.83
C GLY A 151 1.04 18.98 -5.73
N PRO A 152 -0.12 18.86 -5.05
CA PRO A 152 -0.38 17.86 -4.03
C PRO A 152 -0.17 16.44 -4.58
N LYS A 153 0.17 15.53 -3.68
CA LYS A 153 0.32 14.10 -3.99
C LYS A 153 -0.97 13.40 -3.58
N TYR A 154 -1.39 12.45 -4.41
CA TYR A 154 -2.57 11.63 -4.17
C TYR A 154 -2.18 10.17 -4.18
N TYR A 155 -2.80 9.42 -3.28
CA TYR A 155 -2.80 7.97 -3.28
C TYR A 155 -4.07 7.47 -3.97
N VAL A 156 -3.96 6.46 -4.82
CA VAL A 156 -5.11 5.79 -5.44
C VAL A 156 -5.50 4.65 -4.53
N PHE A 157 -6.68 4.73 -3.91
CA PHE A 157 -7.17 3.62 -3.10
C PHE A 157 -7.42 2.38 -3.99
N PRO A 158 -6.84 1.21 -3.69
CA PRO A 158 -6.78 0.10 -4.64
C PRO A 158 -8.13 -0.55 -4.93
N HIS A 159 -9.05 -0.57 -3.97
CA HIS A 159 -10.35 -1.24 -4.11
C HIS A 159 -11.43 -0.25 -4.54
N SER A 160 -12.08 -0.53 -5.66
CA SER A 160 -13.10 0.33 -6.27
C SER A 160 -14.47 -0.35 -6.33
N ALA A 161 -15.49 0.39 -6.76
CA ALA A 161 -16.84 -0.11 -6.99
C ALA A 161 -17.31 0.15 -8.43
N CYS A 162 -18.36 -0.57 -8.89
CA CYS A 162 -18.93 -0.38 -10.23
C CYS A 162 -19.28 1.08 -10.53
N TRP A 163 -19.93 1.74 -9.56
CA TRP A 163 -20.43 3.12 -9.73
C TRP A 163 -19.29 4.14 -9.82
N VAL A 164 -18.15 3.86 -9.18
CA VAL A 164 -16.92 4.66 -9.31
C VAL A 164 -16.30 4.47 -10.70
N GLN A 165 -16.18 3.22 -11.14
CA GLN A 165 -15.61 2.86 -12.43
C GLN A 165 -16.54 3.12 -13.62
N ARG A 166 -17.78 3.58 -13.36
CA ARG A 166 -18.82 3.80 -14.37
C ARG A 166 -19.11 2.57 -15.22
N ALA A 167 -18.88 1.39 -14.63
CA ALA A 167 -19.31 0.13 -15.19
C ALA A 167 -20.80 -0.08 -14.92
N SER A 168 -21.40 -1.09 -15.57
CA SER A 168 -22.76 -1.51 -15.24
C SER A 168 -22.87 -1.82 -13.74
N PRO A 169 -23.79 -1.18 -12.99
CA PRO A 169 -23.86 -1.34 -11.55
C PRO A 169 -24.42 -2.72 -11.20
N CYS A 170 -23.69 -3.44 -10.34
CA CYS A 170 -24.19 -4.66 -9.70
C CYS A 170 -25.37 -4.36 -8.76
N ALA A 171 -26.08 -5.39 -8.29
CA ALA A 171 -27.24 -5.25 -7.41
C ALA A 171 -26.96 -4.34 -6.19
N ASN A 172 -25.86 -4.57 -5.47
CA ASN A 172 -25.49 -3.77 -4.30
C ASN A 172 -25.18 -2.31 -4.67
N CYS A 173 -24.46 -2.07 -5.78
CA CYS A 173 -24.17 -0.71 -6.22
C CYS A 173 -25.43 0.07 -6.65
N ARG A 174 -26.50 -0.60 -7.11
CA ARG A 174 -27.78 0.06 -7.40
C ARG A 174 -28.47 0.53 -6.12
N VAL A 175 -28.34 -0.22 -5.03
CA VAL A 175 -28.84 0.18 -3.70
C VAL A 175 -28.01 1.35 -3.18
N VAL A 176 -26.69 1.23 -3.15
CA VAL A 176 -25.76 2.29 -2.72
C VAL A 176 -25.95 3.59 -3.51
N ALA A 177 -26.28 3.51 -4.80
CA ALA A 177 -26.51 4.69 -5.62
C ALA A 177 -27.65 5.60 -5.12
N ARG A 178 -28.57 5.07 -4.30
CA ARG A 178 -29.71 5.77 -3.69
C ARG A 178 -29.47 6.17 -2.23
N LEU A 179 -28.30 5.86 -1.69
CA LEU A 179 -27.92 6.10 -0.30
C LEU A 179 -26.75 7.09 -0.23
N ASP A 180 -26.37 7.48 0.98
CA ASP A 180 -25.18 8.31 1.22
C ASP A 180 -23.90 7.52 0.90
N ARG A 181 -23.20 7.95 -0.15
CA ARG A 181 -21.96 7.32 -0.63
C ARG A 181 -20.74 7.69 0.22
N ALA A 182 -20.84 8.68 1.10
CA ALA A 182 -19.77 9.06 2.03
C ALA A 182 -19.81 8.24 3.33
N ASN A 183 -20.83 7.42 3.53
CA ASN A 183 -21.02 6.67 4.76
C ASN A 183 -20.38 5.27 4.69
N TYR A 184 -19.42 5.00 5.59
CA TYR A 184 -18.76 3.71 5.75
C TYR A 184 -19.75 2.53 5.90
N GLU A 185 -20.78 2.68 6.73
CA GLU A 185 -21.74 1.62 7.05
C GLU A 185 -22.59 1.21 5.83
N VAL A 186 -22.84 2.14 4.91
CA VAL A 186 -23.57 1.84 3.66
C VAL A 186 -22.78 0.85 2.81
N HIS A 187 -21.47 1.07 2.65
CA HIS A 187 -20.60 0.20 1.85
C HIS A 187 -20.23 -1.09 2.56
N LYS A 188 -20.22 -1.10 3.90
CA LYS A 188 -20.12 -2.32 4.71
C LYS A 188 -21.32 -3.24 4.52
N LYS A 189 -22.53 -2.68 4.58
CA LYS A 189 -23.78 -3.44 4.44
C LYS A 189 -24.01 -3.91 3.00
N TRP A 190 -23.60 -3.11 2.02
CA TRP A 190 -23.83 -3.38 0.60
C TRP A 190 -22.52 -3.31 -0.21
N PRO A 191 -21.56 -4.23 0.05
CA PRO A 191 -20.27 -4.21 -0.62
C PRO A 191 -20.44 -4.42 -2.13
N CYS A 192 -19.59 -3.79 -2.93
CA CYS A 192 -19.62 -4.00 -4.38
C CYS A 192 -19.35 -5.47 -4.72
N LEU A 193 -20.21 -6.07 -5.54
CA LEU A 193 -20.04 -7.46 -5.97
C LEU A 193 -19.02 -7.61 -7.11
N ALA A 194 -18.62 -6.50 -7.74
CA ALA A 194 -17.60 -6.52 -8.76
C ALA A 194 -16.23 -6.30 -8.12
N HIS A 195 -15.31 -7.25 -8.36
CA HIS A 195 -13.96 -7.23 -7.81
C HIS A 195 -13.05 -6.28 -8.61
N TRP A 196 -13.26 -4.97 -8.44
CA TRP A 196 -12.47 -3.90 -9.06
C TRP A 196 -11.27 -3.54 -8.18
N VAL A 197 -10.07 -3.95 -8.60
CA VAL A 197 -8.83 -3.72 -7.86
C VAL A 197 -7.75 -3.24 -8.83
N TYR A 198 -7.22 -2.03 -8.58
CA TYR A 198 -6.09 -1.48 -9.34
C TYR A 198 -4.86 -2.39 -9.20
N GLY A 199 -4.18 -2.68 -10.31
CA GLY A 199 -3.04 -3.61 -10.35
C GLY A 199 -3.41 -5.07 -10.53
N GLU A 200 -4.71 -5.42 -10.54
CA GLU A 200 -5.16 -6.82 -10.58
C GLU A 200 -6.28 -7.05 -11.61
N THR A 201 -7.35 -6.26 -11.53
CA THR A 201 -8.48 -6.31 -12.47
C THR A 201 -8.62 -5.02 -13.27
N ILE A 202 -7.93 -3.96 -12.84
CA ILE A 202 -7.78 -2.68 -13.54
C ILE A 202 -6.28 -2.37 -13.58
N ASP A 203 -5.80 -1.65 -14.60
CA ASP A 203 -4.39 -1.24 -14.69
C ASP A 203 -3.91 -0.45 -13.46
N GLY A 204 -2.77 -0.88 -12.89
CA GLY A 204 -2.15 -0.37 -11.68
C GLY A 204 -1.02 0.65 -11.90
N GLY A 205 -0.04 0.63 -11.00
CA GLY A 205 1.00 1.66 -10.86
C GLY A 205 2.29 1.47 -11.65
N LEU A 206 2.56 0.30 -12.25
CA LEU A 206 3.76 0.08 -13.08
C LEU A 206 3.65 0.73 -14.48
N GLN A 207 3.25 1.98 -14.53
CA GLN A 207 3.10 2.79 -15.73
C GLN A 207 3.38 4.26 -15.42
N HIS A 208 3.62 5.09 -16.43
CA HIS A 208 3.90 6.51 -16.21
C HIS A 208 2.66 7.32 -15.83
N TYR A 209 1.51 6.95 -16.38
CA TYR A 209 0.24 7.63 -16.14
C TYR A 209 -0.86 6.59 -15.94
N VAL A 210 -1.79 6.88 -15.05
CA VAL A 210 -3.00 6.10 -14.82
C VAL A 210 -4.21 7.02 -14.93
N THR A 211 -5.25 6.57 -15.62
CA THR A 211 -6.52 7.28 -15.65
C THR A 211 -7.35 6.86 -14.44
N VAL A 212 -7.79 7.83 -13.65
CA VAL A 212 -8.62 7.60 -12.46
C VAL A 212 -10.01 8.13 -12.72
N THR A 213 -10.99 7.22 -12.70
CA THR A 213 -12.42 7.55 -12.84
C THR A 213 -12.97 8.02 -11.50
N SER A 214 -13.83 9.05 -11.53
CA SER A 214 -14.51 9.59 -10.34
C SER A 214 -13.51 9.88 -9.18
N PRO A 215 -12.50 10.73 -9.43
CA PRO A 215 -11.35 10.90 -8.54
C PRO A 215 -11.68 11.26 -7.11
N GLU A 216 -12.77 11.99 -6.87
CA GLU A 216 -13.28 12.35 -5.53
C GLU A 216 -13.58 11.14 -4.64
N HIS A 217 -13.79 9.97 -5.25
CA HIS A 217 -14.10 8.72 -4.54
C HIS A 217 -12.91 7.76 -4.42
N ILE A 218 -11.84 7.94 -5.17
CA ILE A 218 -10.68 7.01 -5.17
C ILE A 218 -9.39 7.68 -4.73
N LEU A 219 -9.21 8.96 -5.06
CA LEU A 219 -8.01 9.68 -4.68
C LEU A 219 -8.08 10.10 -3.22
N VAL A 220 -7.09 9.68 -2.46
CA VAL A 220 -6.86 10.09 -1.09
C VAL A 220 -5.71 11.09 -1.09
N ALA A 221 -5.96 12.30 -0.59
CA ALA A 221 -4.92 13.31 -0.48
C ALA A 221 -3.86 12.84 0.54
N VAL A 222 -2.58 12.89 0.16
CA VAL A 222 -1.49 12.51 1.05
C VAL A 222 -1.10 13.72 1.91
N PRO A 223 -1.24 13.64 3.25
CA PRO A 223 -0.86 14.76 4.10
C PRO A 223 0.64 15.09 3.94
N PRO A 224 1.04 16.37 3.90
CA PRO A 224 2.44 16.75 3.67
C PRO A 224 3.41 16.19 4.71
N ALA A 225 2.94 15.97 5.95
CA ALA A 225 3.73 15.44 7.05
C ALA A 225 3.96 13.92 6.96
N VAL A 226 3.21 13.19 6.12
CA VAL A 226 3.25 11.72 6.06
C VAL A 226 4.23 11.24 4.98
N SER A 227 5.04 10.22 5.32
CA SER A 227 5.95 9.57 4.38
C SER A 227 5.17 8.87 3.26
N LEU A 228 5.75 8.84 2.05
CA LEU A 228 5.12 8.11 0.93
C LEU A 228 5.21 6.60 1.10
N HIS A 229 6.19 6.09 1.85
CA HIS A 229 6.26 4.67 2.17
C HIS A 229 5.10 4.28 3.06
N ASP A 230 4.85 5.04 4.13
CA ASP A 230 3.74 4.77 5.05
C ASP A 230 2.40 4.69 4.29
N VAL A 231 2.12 5.67 3.43
CA VAL A 231 0.90 5.70 2.61
C VAL A 231 0.75 4.44 1.75
N CYS A 232 1.82 3.97 1.11
CA CYS A 232 1.79 2.80 0.25
C CYS A 232 1.66 1.47 1.01
N PHE A 233 2.08 1.40 2.28
CA PHE A 233 2.08 0.15 3.03
C PHE A 233 0.93 0.01 4.02
N LEU A 234 0.25 1.10 4.38
CA LEU A 234 -0.97 1.06 5.21
C LEU A 234 -2.02 0.07 4.68
N GLY A 235 -2.17 -0.05 3.37
CA GLY A 235 -3.14 -0.95 2.73
C GLY A 235 -2.85 -2.44 2.90
N GLN A 236 -1.65 -2.83 3.36
CA GLN A 236 -1.25 -4.23 3.45
C GLN A 236 -1.67 -4.89 4.77
N ILE A 237 -1.48 -4.21 5.91
CA ILE A 237 -1.77 -4.76 7.23
C ILE A 237 -2.64 -3.80 8.04
N ALA A 238 -2.24 -2.54 8.18
CA ALA A 238 -2.92 -1.58 9.05
C ALA A 238 -4.39 -1.36 8.68
N VAL A 239 -4.72 -1.12 7.40
CA VAL A 239 -6.11 -0.90 6.97
C VAL A 239 -6.97 -2.16 7.11
N PRO A 240 -6.56 -3.35 6.62
CA PRO A 240 -7.32 -4.58 6.86
C PRO A 240 -7.53 -4.87 8.36
N PHE A 241 -6.48 -4.69 9.18
CA PHE A 241 -6.56 -4.89 10.62
C PHE A 241 -7.55 -3.90 11.25
N TYR A 242 -7.50 -2.63 10.84
CA TYR A 242 -8.43 -1.61 11.33
C TYR A 242 -9.87 -1.92 10.95
N ALA A 243 -10.11 -2.35 9.71
CA ALA A 243 -11.43 -2.78 9.25
C ALA A 243 -11.99 -3.92 10.10
N TYR A 244 -11.17 -4.94 10.37
CA TYR A 244 -11.57 -6.04 11.25
C TYR A 244 -11.84 -5.58 12.68
N CYS A 245 -11.04 -4.63 13.19
CA CYS A 245 -11.24 -4.08 14.51
C CYS A 245 -12.61 -3.41 14.65
N VAL A 246 -12.94 -2.51 13.73
CA VAL A 246 -14.23 -1.79 13.72
C VAL A 246 -15.41 -2.72 13.46
N ASP A 247 -15.24 -3.69 12.57
CA ASP A 247 -16.37 -4.53 12.13
C ASP A 247 -16.69 -5.66 13.09
N VAL A 248 -15.69 -6.18 13.81
CA VAL A 248 -15.81 -7.42 14.59
C VAL A 248 -15.20 -7.26 15.98
N LEU A 249 -13.92 -6.92 16.06
CA LEU A 249 -13.15 -7.06 17.30
C LEU A 249 -13.58 -6.10 18.40
N GLU A 250 -13.93 -4.85 18.07
CA GLU A 250 -14.26 -3.83 19.07
C GLU A 250 -15.47 -4.24 19.92
N ALA A 251 -16.51 -4.79 19.27
CA ALA A 251 -17.68 -5.31 19.98
C ALA A 251 -17.31 -6.51 20.87
N ALA A 252 -16.46 -7.41 20.38
CA ALA A 252 -15.99 -8.58 21.12
C ALA A 252 -15.15 -8.20 22.34
N VAL A 253 -14.17 -7.30 22.17
CA VAL A 253 -13.29 -6.82 23.25
C VAL A 253 -14.06 -6.00 24.27
N ARG A 254 -15.07 -5.21 23.85
CA ARG A 254 -15.94 -4.49 24.80
C ARG A 254 -16.76 -5.46 25.66
N ALA A 255 -17.26 -6.54 25.06
CA ALA A 255 -17.97 -7.58 25.79
C ALA A 255 -17.04 -8.38 26.69
N TRP A 256 -15.77 -8.56 26.29
CA TRP A 256 -14.79 -9.32 27.05
C TRP A 256 -13.40 -8.65 27.08
N PRO A 257 -13.18 -7.68 28.00
CA PRO A 257 -11.94 -6.90 28.04
C PRO A 257 -10.67 -7.71 28.35
N ALA A 258 -10.83 -8.89 28.95
CA ALA A 258 -9.73 -9.81 29.28
C ALA A 258 -9.33 -10.72 28.10
N ALA A 259 -9.99 -10.59 26.94
CA ALA A 259 -9.73 -11.42 25.78
C ALA A 259 -8.27 -11.28 25.32
N ARG A 260 -7.65 -12.43 25.05
CA ARG A 260 -6.27 -12.52 24.58
C ARG A 260 -6.25 -12.63 23.07
N ILE A 261 -5.45 -11.79 22.43
CA ILE A 261 -5.35 -11.70 20.98
C ILE A 261 -3.96 -12.11 20.52
N LEU A 262 -3.87 -13.11 19.65
CA LEU A 262 -2.64 -13.46 18.95
C LEU A 262 -2.67 -12.89 17.54
N ILE A 263 -1.59 -12.22 17.14
CA ILE A 263 -1.41 -11.69 15.78
C ILE A 263 -0.20 -12.38 15.16
N LEU A 264 -0.47 -13.24 14.17
CA LEU A 264 0.53 -13.96 13.38
C LEU A 264 0.89 -13.13 12.13
N LEU A 265 2.05 -12.49 12.19
CA LEU A 265 2.63 -11.69 11.11
C LEU A 265 3.59 -12.54 10.26
N ASN A 266 3.98 -12.02 9.09
CA ASN A 266 5.01 -12.70 8.30
C ASN A 266 6.41 -12.44 8.86
N ASP A 267 6.62 -11.22 9.34
CA ASP A 267 7.83 -10.81 10.06
C ASP A 267 7.38 -9.84 11.16
N ALA A 268 7.36 -10.31 12.41
CA ALA A 268 6.82 -9.52 13.51
C ALA A 268 7.69 -8.30 13.84
N GLU A 269 9.00 -8.36 13.58
CA GLU A 269 9.91 -7.24 13.82
C GLU A 269 9.65 -6.09 12.85
N ARG A 270 9.35 -6.42 11.59
CA ARG A 270 9.09 -5.42 10.54
C ARG A 270 7.65 -4.93 10.50
N GLU A 271 6.69 -5.79 10.80
CA GLU A 271 5.27 -5.56 10.54
C GLU A 271 4.46 -5.16 11.78
N ALA A 272 4.97 -5.36 13.01
CA ALA A 272 4.18 -5.07 14.23
C ALA A 272 3.76 -3.59 14.33
N ASN A 273 4.56 -2.66 13.80
CA ASN A 273 4.22 -1.24 13.80
C ASN A 273 2.91 -0.93 13.08
N ASP A 274 2.54 -1.69 12.05
CA ASP A 274 1.26 -1.54 11.35
C ASP A 274 0.08 -1.76 12.31
N CYS A 275 0.16 -2.80 13.15
CA CYS A 275 -0.87 -3.11 14.14
C CYS A 275 -0.84 -2.16 15.33
N LEU A 276 0.35 -1.76 15.79
CA LEU A 276 0.49 -0.81 16.90
C LEU A 276 -0.09 0.57 16.56
N LEU A 277 0.04 1.01 15.31
CA LEU A 277 -0.60 2.23 14.82
C LEU A 277 -2.12 2.18 15.00
N VAL A 278 -2.76 1.08 14.57
CA VAL A 278 -4.21 0.88 14.69
C VAL A 278 -4.62 0.76 16.17
N ARG A 279 -3.85 0.03 16.97
CA ARG A 279 -4.08 -0.12 18.41
C ARG A 279 -4.11 1.24 19.11
N HIS A 280 -3.15 2.11 18.79
CA HIS A 280 -3.12 3.47 19.34
C HIS A 280 -4.30 4.31 18.83
N HIS A 281 -4.56 4.29 17.51
CA HIS A 281 -5.66 5.04 16.91
C HIS A 281 -7.02 4.73 17.55
N LEU A 282 -7.26 3.46 17.87
CA LEU A 282 -8.48 2.99 18.51
C LEU A 282 -8.48 3.06 20.04
N GLY A 283 -7.37 3.45 20.68
CA GLY A 283 -7.25 3.44 22.14
C GLY A 283 -7.33 2.03 22.76
N LEU A 284 -6.87 1.01 22.04
CA LEU A 284 -6.85 -0.40 22.49
C LEU A 284 -5.61 -0.72 23.36
N GLU A 285 -5.19 0.23 24.18
CA GLU A 285 -3.97 0.15 25.00
C GLU A 285 -4.10 -0.91 26.09
N ASN A 286 -5.31 -1.12 26.61
CA ASN A 286 -5.59 -2.10 27.66
C ASN A 286 -5.81 -3.53 27.13
N VAL A 287 -5.80 -3.73 25.81
CA VAL A 287 -6.06 -5.04 25.20
C VAL A 287 -4.78 -5.86 25.14
N HIS A 288 -4.86 -7.13 25.56
CA HIS A 288 -3.73 -8.06 25.54
C HIS A 288 -3.48 -8.62 24.15
N MET A 289 -2.60 -7.94 23.39
CA MET A 289 -2.16 -8.38 22.06
C MET A 289 -0.75 -8.99 22.13
N THR A 290 -0.58 -10.16 21.55
CA THR A 290 0.70 -10.85 21.39
C THR A 290 1.05 -10.92 19.90
N PHE A 291 2.24 -10.45 19.53
CA PHE A 291 2.75 -10.48 18.16
C PHE A 291 3.80 -11.58 18.01
N THR A 292 3.70 -12.37 16.95
CA THR A 292 4.72 -13.34 16.57
C THR A 292 4.71 -13.56 15.06
N ASP A 293 5.68 -14.29 14.55
CA ASP A 293 5.76 -14.74 13.17
C ASP A 293 6.14 -16.22 13.11
N MET A 294 6.09 -16.78 11.90
CA MET A 294 6.38 -18.19 11.67
C MET A 294 7.85 -18.55 11.92
N ALA A 295 8.79 -17.67 11.56
CA ALA A 295 10.21 -17.93 11.75
C ALA A 295 10.57 -18.09 13.24
N ARG A 296 10.01 -17.24 14.11
CA ARG A 296 10.19 -17.34 15.57
C ARG A 296 9.57 -18.59 16.16
N LEU A 297 8.38 -18.97 15.69
CA LEU A 297 7.69 -20.19 16.15
C LEU A 297 8.42 -21.46 15.72
N GLU A 298 8.99 -21.47 14.52
CA GLU A 298 9.81 -22.58 14.01
C GLU A 298 11.14 -22.69 14.76
N ALA A 299 11.78 -21.55 15.05
CA ALA A 299 13.01 -21.51 15.83
C ALA A 299 12.81 -21.92 17.30
N THR A 300 11.59 -21.78 17.84
CA THR A 300 11.28 -22.05 19.26
C THR A 300 10.02 -22.92 19.40
N PRO A 301 10.12 -24.25 19.21
CA PRO A 301 8.95 -25.14 19.25
C PRO A 301 8.15 -25.11 20.56
N THR A 302 8.83 -24.90 21.69
CA THR A 302 8.18 -24.74 23.02
C THR A 302 7.24 -23.54 23.08
N LEU A 303 7.45 -22.52 22.24
CA LEU A 303 6.56 -21.37 22.15
C LEU A 303 5.20 -21.78 21.55
N VAL A 304 5.19 -22.65 20.55
CA VAL A 304 3.95 -23.19 19.94
C VAL A 304 3.13 -23.93 20.98
N GLU A 305 3.77 -24.79 21.77
CA GLU A 305 3.12 -25.51 22.88
C GLU A 305 2.57 -24.54 23.94
N SER A 306 3.32 -23.48 24.25
CA SER A 306 2.87 -22.47 25.22
C SER A 306 1.66 -21.66 24.73
N TYR A 307 1.49 -21.54 23.41
CA TYR A 307 0.40 -20.79 22.77
C TYR A 307 -0.85 -21.63 22.53
N ALA A 308 -0.72 -22.97 22.52
CA ALA A 308 -1.81 -23.89 22.28
C ALA A 308 -3.00 -23.63 23.21
N GLY A 309 -4.17 -23.37 22.63
CA GLY A 309 -5.41 -23.16 23.40
C GLY A 309 -5.37 -21.96 24.34
N ARG A 310 -4.64 -20.88 24.04
CA ARG A 310 -4.48 -19.73 24.96
C ARG A 310 -5.14 -18.43 24.50
N PHE A 311 -5.58 -18.34 23.25
CA PHE A 311 -6.04 -17.07 22.67
C PHE A 311 -7.49 -17.11 22.23
N ASP A 312 -8.27 -16.10 22.64
CA ASP A 312 -9.68 -15.96 22.27
C ASP A 312 -9.83 -15.54 20.81
N HIS A 313 -8.90 -14.70 20.34
CA HIS A 313 -8.85 -14.22 18.96
C HIS A 313 -7.48 -14.51 18.36
N VAL A 314 -7.44 -15.12 17.17
CA VAL A 314 -6.20 -15.29 16.41
C VAL A 314 -6.34 -14.65 15.03
N LEU A 315 -5.46 -13.71 14.76
CA LEU A 315 -5.45 -12.88 13.55
C LEU A 315 -4.23 -13.26 12.70
N VAL A 316 -4.46 -13.68 11.46
CA VAL A 316 -3.45 -14.32 10.62
C VAL A 316 -3.19 -13.49 9.36
N PHE A 317 -2.07 -12.77 9.38
CA PHE A 317 -1.48 -12.09 8.21
C PHE A 317 -0.41 -12.95 7.53
N ALA A 318 0.17 -13.88 8.28
CA ALA A 318 1.12 -14.86 7.77
C ALA A 318 0.49 -15.68 6.62
N SER A 319 1.24 -15.83 5.53
CA SER A 319 0.86 -16.70 4.41
C SER A 319 1.22 -18.16 4.70
N GLY A 320 0.46 -19.10 4.12
CA GLY A 320 0.80 -20.53 4.10
C GLY A 320 -0.05 -21.38 5.03
N GLU A 321 -0.12 -22.68 4.72
CA GLU A 321 -0.95 -23.65 5.45
C GLU A 321 -0.48 -23.86 6.88
N ARG A 322 0.84 -23.86 7.11
CA ARG A 322 1.41 -24.00 8.45
C ARG A 322 0.98 -22.89 9.40
N ALA A 323 0.95 -21.64 8.93
CA ALA A 323 0.47 -20.50 9.72
C ALA A 323 -1.01 -20.67 10.09
N ALA A 324 -1.80 -21.18 9.15
CA ALA A 324 -3.21 -21.45 9.41
C ALA A 324 -3.41 -22.56 10.45
N GLN A 325 -2.62 -23.64 10.38
CA GLN A 325 -2.65 -24.70 11.39
C GLN A 325 -2.27 -24.17 12.78
N VAL A 326 -1.17 -23.42 12.89
CA VAL A 326 -0.76 -22.80 14.16
C VAL A 326 -1.86 -21.91 14.72
N ALA A 327 -2.58 -21.18 13.87
CA ALA A 327 -3.67 -20.31 14.31
C ALA A 327 -4.83 -21.12 14.93
N VAL A 328 -5.17 -22.25 14.34
CA VAL A 328 -6.17 -23.18 14.90
C VAL A 328 -5.70 -23.71 16.24
N ASP A 329 -4.47 -24.21 16.32
CA ASP A 329 -3.93 -24.82 17.53
C ASP A 329 -3.81 -23.80 18.68
N SER A 330 -3.47 -22.54 18.36
CA SER A 330 -3.27 -21.47 19.36
C SER A 330 -4.57 -20.92 19.94
N GLY A 331 -5.66 -20.94 19.18
CA GLY A 331 -6.94 -20.45 19.69
C GLY A 331 -7.57 -21.41 20.70
N ILE A 332 -8.38 -20.91 21.63
CA ILE A 332 -9.07 -21.75 22.62
C ILE A 332 -10.21 -22.53 21.95
N ALA A 333 -10.19 -23.86 22.05
CA ALA A 333 -11.27 -24.72 21.57
C ALA A 333 -12.41 -24.86 22.60
N GLY A 334 -13.68 -24.93 22.15
CA GLY A 334 -14.87 -25.26 22.96
C GLY A 334 -15.38 -24.18 23.95
N GLY A 335 -16.69 -24.14 24.21
CA GLY A 335 -17.36 -23.07 24.97
C GLY A 335 -18.26 -22.20 24.09
N ASP A 336 -18.78 -21.09 24.62
CA ASP A 336 -19.75 -20.25 23.90
C ASP A 336 -19.10 -19.61 22.66
N CYS A 337 -19.36 -20.20 21.49
CA CYS A 337 -18.60 -20.04 20.24
C CYS A 337 -18.61 -18.63 19.66
N ARG A 338 -19.54 -17.78 20.11
CA ARG A 338 -19.74 -16.43 19.56
C ARG A 338 -18.66 -15.43 19.97
N ALA A 339 -17.89 -15.71 21.03
CA ALA A 339 -16.87 -14.79 21.51
C ALA A 339 -15.47 -15.03 20.91
N ARG A 340 -15.25 -16.14 20.19
CA ARG A 340 -13.91 -16.56 19.73
C ARG A 340 -13.81 -16.60 18.23
N THR A 341 -12.69 -16.08 17.72
CA THR A 341 -12.57 -15.80 16.29
C THR A 341 -11.21 -16.18 15.72
N LEU A 342 -11.22 -16.74 14.53
CA LEU A 342 -10.04 -16.87 13.68
C LEU A 342 -10.22 -15.95 12.48
N ALA A 343 -9.34 -14.98 12.28
CA ALA A 343 -9.44 -14.05 11.16
C ALA A 343 -8.24 -14.20 10.23
N PHE A 344 -8.50 -14.45 8.95
CA PHE A 344 -7.48 -14.59 7.92
C PHE A 344 -7.52 -13.38 7.00
N PHE A 345 -6.38 -12.71 6.85
CA PHE A 345 -6.24 -11.50 6.02
C PHE A 345 -5.61 -11.80 4.65
N SER A 346 -5.16 -13.04 4.44
CA SER A 346 -4.62 -13.53 3.18
C SER A 346 -5.71 -14.15 2.29
N ARG A 347 -5.41 -14.31 0.99
CA ARG A 347 -6.40 -14.50 -0.10
C ARG A 347 -7.21 -15.79 -0.09
N ALA A 348 -6.86 -16.76 0.74
CA ALA A 348 -7.62 -18.00 0.81
C ALA A 348 -7.54 -18.57 2.22
N VAL A 349 -8.69 -18.66 2.87
CA VAL A 349 -8.84 -19.54 4.03
C VAL A 349 -8.73 -20.98 3.50
N PRO A 350 -7.84 -21.82 4.06
CA PRO A 350 -7.79 -23.24 3.70
C PRO A 350 -9.17 -23.89 3.84
N ALA A 351 -9.62 -24.62 2.82
CA ALA A 351 -10.99 -25.13 2.74
C ALA A 351 -11.40 -25.98 3.94
N HIS A 352 -10.45 -26.70 4.56
CA HIS A 352 -10.69 -27.53 5.73
C HIS A 352 -11.02 -26.72 7.00
N LEU A 353 -10.66 -25.43 7.06
CA LEU A 353 -10.93 -24.57 8.22
C LEU A 353 -12.34 -24.00 8.25
N GLY A 354 -13.07 -24.03 7.13
CA GLY A 354 -14.46 -23.57 7.08
C GLY A 354 -15.43 -24.46 7.87
N ALA A 355 -14.99 -25.64 8.32
CA ALA A 355 -15.81 -26.61 9.04
C ALA A 355 -15.67 -26.56 10.57
N LEU A 356 -14.86 -25.64 11.11
CA LEU A 356 -14.69 -25.50 12.56
C LEU A 356 -15.99 -24.98 13.20
N SER A 357 -16.64 -25.82 14.01
CA SER A 357 -17.91 -25.51 14.66
C SER A 357 -17.76 -24.77 16.00
N ASP A 358 -16.57 -24.78 16.58
CA ASP A 358 -16.27 -24.22 17.90
C ASP A 358 -15.88 -22.74 17.85
N ARG A 359 -15.70 -22.15 16.65
CA ARG A 359 -15.19 -20.78 16.45
C ARG A 359 -15.82 -20.12 15.25
N THR A 360 -15.84 -18.79 15.26
CA THR A 360 -16.22 -18.02 14.07
C THR A 360 -14.99 -17.73 13.22
N VAL A 361 -14.96 -18.24 11.99
CA VAL A 361 -13.88 -17.99 11.03
C VAL A 361 -14.25 -16.81 10.13
N TYR A 362 -13.38 -15.80 10.08
CA TYR A 362 -13.52 -14.62 9.24
C TYR A 362 -12.48 -14.65 8.12
N GLU A 363 -12.93 -14.45 6.89
CA GLU A 363 -12.07 -14.06 5.78
C GLU A 363 -12.16 -12.55 5.61
N VAL A 364 -11.08 -11.84 5.93
CA VAL A 364 -11.04 -10.38 5.87
C VAL A 364 -10.48 -9.94 4.52
N ARG A 365 -11.36 -9.41 3.68
CA ARG A 365 -10.98 -8.85 2.37
C ARG A 365 -11.24 -7.35 2.34
N PRO A 366 -10.22 -6.54 2.04
CA PRO A 366 -10.42 -5.12 1.87
C PRO A 366 -11.34 -4.83 0.67
N SER A 367 -12.09 -3.75 0.79
CA SER A 367 -13.08 -3.30 -0.17
C SER A 367 -13.13 -1.76 -0.20
N TYR A 368 -13.99 -1.20 -1.06
CA TYR A 368 -14.14 0.25 -1.17
C TYR A 368 -14.42 0.95 0.18
N LYS A 369 -15.14 0.29 1.10
CA LYS A 369 -15.44 0.86 2.43
C LYS A 369 -14.17 1.21 3.22
N ASP A 370 -13.09 0.48 3.01
CA ASP A 370 -11.89 0.63 3.82
C ASP A 370 -11.07 1.88 3.44
N LYS A 371 -11.45 2.59 2.36
CA LYS A 371 -10.92 3.92 2.03
C LYS A 371 -11.09 4.91 3.18
N PHE A 372 -12.26 4.91 3.82
CA PHE A 372 -12.56 5.83 4.92
C PHE A 372 -11.66 5.58 6.13
N LEU A 373 -11.29 4.31 6.36
CA LEU A 373 -10.39 3.92 7.44
C LEU A 373 -8.93 4.31 7.12
N LEU A 374 -8.51 4.18 5.86
CA LEU A 374 -7.20 4.67 5.41
C LEU A 374 -7.05 6.19 5.63
N GLU A 375 -8.07 6.97 5.29
CA GLU A 375 -8.08 8.44 5.48
C GLU A 375 -7.88 8.80 6.95
N GLN A 376 -8.51 8.07 7.87
CA GLN A 376 -8.33 8.26 9.31
C GLN A 376 -6.90 7.92 9.77
N LEU A 377 -6.34 6.79 9.32
CA LEU A 377 -4.97 6.41 9.69
C LEU A 377 -3.93 7.41 9.16
N LEU A 378 -4.14 7.97 7.97
CA LEU A 378 -3.28 9.02 7.42
C LEU A 378 -3.35 10.30 8.25
N ALA A 379 -4.52 10.69 8.74
CA ALA A 379 -4.67 11.83 9.65
C ALA A 379 -3.95 11.59 11.00
N THR A 380 -4.02 10.37 11.53
CA THR A 380 -3.30 9.98 12.75
C THR A 380 -1.79 10.04 12.57
N LEU A 381 -1.26 9.50 11.47
CA LEU A 381 0.18 9.59 11.15
C LEU A 381 0.64 11.05 10.96
N ALA A 382 -0.19 11.89 10.32
CA ALA A 382 0.12 13.31 10.19
C ALA A 382 0.27 13.98 11.57
N THR A 383 -0.66 13.69 12.49
CA THR A 383 -0.64 14.20 13.86
C THR A 383 0.60 13.74 14.62
N PHE A 384 0.99 12.48 14.49
CA PHE A 384 2.24 11.96 15.09
C PHE A 384 3.48 12.71 14.60
N ASN A 385 3.56 12.97 13.30
CA ASN A 385 4.71 13.65 12.70
C ASN A 385 4.75 15.14 13.07
N ASP A 386 3.61 15.79 13.19
CA ASP A 386 3.52 17.18 13.62
C ASP A 386 3.88 17.36 15.10
N ASN A 387 3.49 16.42 15.96
CA ASN A 387 3.81 16.44 17.39
C ASN A 387 5.31 16.23 17.66
N ARG A 388 6.02 15.41 16.87
CA ARG A 388 7.49 15.27 16.98
C ARG A 388 8.25 16.57 16.73
N GLY A 389 7.73 17.44 15.86
CA GLY A 389 8.35 18.71 15.51
C GLY A 389 8.24 19.76 16.63
N ARG A 390 7.32 19.57 17.56
CA ARG A 390 7.22 20.37 18.78
C ARG A 390 8.10 19.68 19.81
N LYS A 391 9.41 19.99 19.80
CA LYS A 391 10.20 19.83 21.03
C LYS A 391 9.36 20.51 22.11
N SER A 392 8.87 19.74 23.08
CA SER A 392 8.39 20.32 24.32
C SER A 392 9.46 21.35 24.73
N PRO A 393 9.09 22.58 25.10
CA PRO A 393 10.05 23.46 25.74
C PRO A 393 10.50 22.71 26.98
N SER A 394 11.66 22.06 26.89
CA SER A 394 12.37 21.53 28.04
C SER A 394 12.51 22.71 28.96
N GLU A 395 11.87 22.62 30.12
CA GLU A 395 12.48 22.86 31.43
C GLU A 395 13.88 23.48 31.31
N ALA A 396 13.90 24.75 30.91
CA ALA A 396 15.05 25.59 31.07
C ALA A 396 15.06 25.90 32.56
N SER A 397 15.95 25.22 33.29
CA SER A 397 16.63 25.73 34.47
C SER A 397 15.78 26.57 35.42
N VAL A 398 15.23 25.95 36.46
CA VAL A 398 15.06 26.65 37.74
C VAL A 398 15.61 25.75 38.84
N ASP A 399 16.94 25.74 38.95
CA ASP A 399 17.55 25.65 40.26
C ASP A 399 17.38 27.02 40.96
N SER A 400 16.97 26.96 42.23
CA SER A 400 16.99 28.04 43.23
C SER A 400 15.87 29.08 43.18
N LYS A 401 14.78 28.84 43.93
CA LYS A 401 14.58 29.41 45.28
C LYS A 401 13.17 29.13 45.80
N THR A 402 13.15 28.60 47.03
CA THR A 402 12.07 28.65 48.00
C THR A 402 11.26 29.95 47.94
N SER A 403 9.96 29.85 47.65
CA SER A 403 8.96 30.69 48.31
C SER A 403 7.55 30.07 48.22
N THR A 404 6.96 30.05 49.40
CA THR A 404 5.59 29.72 49.79
C THR A 404 4.53 30.49 48.99
N GLY A 405 3.50 29.76 48.57
CA GLY A 405 2.11 30.20 48.69
C GLY A 405 1.56 31.08 47.56
N SER A 406 0.66 30.53 46.73
CA SER A 406 -0.71 31.03 46.60
C SER A 406 -1.52 30.29 45.53
N LYS A 407 -2.83 30.36 45.72
CA LYS A 407 -3.91 29.58 45.12
C LYS A 407 -4.40 30.16 43.78
N ASN A 408 -5.21 29.34 43.10
CA ASN A 408 -6.21 29.63 42.03
C ASN A 408 -5.68 29.66 40.58
N SER A 409 -6.06 28.67 39.75
CA SER A 409 -7.25 28.63 38.86
C SER A 409 -6.81 28.99 37.41
N ALA A 410 -7.28 28.42 36.29
CA ALA A 410 -8.50 27.71 35.97
C ALA A 410 -8.25 26.64 34.88
N ARG A 411 -8.98 25.54 34.97
CA ARG A 411 -9.01 24.41 34.04
C ARG A 411 -10.30 24.51 33.22
N THR A 412 -10.20 24.87 31.94
CA THR A 412 -11.35 24.80 31.01
C THR A 412 -11.55 23.35 30.55
N LYS A 413 -12.48 22.65 31.18
CA LYS A 413 -13.14 21.45 30.64
C LYS A 413 -14.47 21.90 30.03
N ASN A 414 -14.65 21.67 28.73
CA ASN A 414 -15.99 21.70 28.13
C ASN A 414 -16.63 20.33 28.30
N SER A 415 -17.75 20.31 29.01
CA SER A 415 -18.68 19.20 29.17
C SER A 415 -19.89 19.38 28.25
N ILE A 416 -20.29 18.31 27.57
CA ILE A 416 -21.65 18.05 27.07
C ILE A 416 -21.91 16.60 27.54
N GLY A 417 -22.96 16.20 28.22
CA GLY A 417 -24.22 16.79 28.65
C GLY A 417 -25.04 15.57 29.08
N SER A 418 -25.19 15.39 30.39
CA SER A 418 -25.85 14.24 31.01
C SER A 418 -27.37 14.38 30.93
N ASN A 419 -28.08 13.30 30.61
CA ASN A 419 -29.46 13.11 31.08
C ASN A 419 -29.46 11.91 32.03
N SER A 420 -29.68 12.21 33.31
CA SER A 420 -29.91 11.26 34.39
C SER A 420 -31.41 11.05 34.60
N ILE A 421 -31.84 9.79 34.70
CA ILE A 421 -33.03 9.41 35.46
C ILE A 421 -32.54 8.54 36.61
N GLY A 422 -32.85 8.98 37.82
CA GLY A 422 -32.42 8.35 39.05
C GLY A 422 -33.30 7.18 39.46
N SER A 423 -32.68 6.26 40.20
CA SER A 423 -33.34 5.53 41.28
C SER A 423 -32.28 5.21 42.31
N LYS A 424 -32.55 5.66 43.53
CA LYS A 424 -31.88 5.27 44.75
C LYS A 424 -32.36 3.86 45.07
N ASP A 425 -31.45 2.96 45.42
CA ASP A 425 -31.62 2.11 46.60
C ASP A 425 -30.28 1.49 46.99
N SER A 426 -30.11 1.38 48.31
CA SER A 426 -28.88 1.08 49.02
C SER A 426 -28.95 -0.35 49.51
N VAL A 427 -27.92 -1.18 49.34
CA VAL A 427 -27.63 -2.29 50.27
C VAL A 427 -26.12 -2.52 50.32
N ALA A 428 -25.58 -2.36 51.53
CA ALA A 428 -24.26 -2.81 51.92
C ALA A 428 -24.25 -4.34 52.10
N SER A 429 -23.21 -5.01 51.63
CA SER A 429 -22.83 -6.33 52.13
C SER A 429 -21.32 -6.50 52.04
N HIS A 430 -20.69 -6.40 53.20
CA HIS A 430 -19.40 -7.01 53.47
C HIS A 430 -19.50 -8.52 53.21
N GLN A 431 -18.56 -9.10 52.47
CA GLN A 431 -17.98 -10.38 52.87
C GLN A 431 -16.62 -10.58 52.22
N SER A 432 -15.65 -10.71 53.13
CA SER A 432 -14.26 -11.05 52.91
C SER A 432 -14.16 -12.55 52.59
N ILE A 433 -13.40 -12.92 51.56
CA ILE A 433 -12.76 -14.22 51.51
C ILE A 433 -11.29 -13.98 51.16
N GLU A 434 -10.45 -14.17 52.18
CA GLU A 434 -9.02 -14.39 52.06
C GLU A 434 -8.77 -15.62 51.17
N SER A 435 -7.96 -15.46 50.12
CA SER A 435 -7.10 -16.54 49.65
C SER A 435 -5.70 -15.98 49.41
N ARG A 436 -4.88 -16.16 50.45
CA ARG A 436 -3.42 -16.08 50.37
C ARG A 436 -2.95 -17.25 49.51
N HIS A 437 -2.25 -16.97 48.41
CA HIS A 437 -1.06 -17.74 48.02
C HIS A 437 -0.17 -16.88 47.12
N SER A 438 0.94 -16.47 47.71
CA SER A 438 2.06 -15.79 47.09
C SER A 438 2.82 -16.74 46.16
N VAL A 439 3.16 -16.30 44.96
CA VAL A 439 4.48 -16.59 44.36
C VAL A 439 4.96 -15.30 43.71
N ALA A 440 5.87 -14.61 44.40
CA ALA A 440 6.62 -13.50 43.86
C ALA A 440 7.76 -14.05 43.01
N SER A 441 7.66 -13.95 41.68
CA SER A 441 8.80 -14.11 40.78
C SER A 441 9.29 -12.74 40.37
N LYS A 442 10.24 -12.21 41.15
CA LYS A 442 11.14 -11.15 40.69
C LYS A 442 12.05 -11.74 39.62
N ASN A 443 11.78 -11.45 38.35
CA ASN A 443 12.79 -11.51 37.30
C ASN A 443 12.77 -10.18 36.54
N THR A 444 13.52 -9.24 37.10
CA THR A 444 13.92 -8.01 36.42
C THR A 444 15.04 -8.39 35.45
N ILE A 445 14.72 -8.61 34.18
CA ILE A 445 15.74 -8.65 33.12
C ILE A 445 15.86 -7.24 32.58
N ASN A 446 16.90 -6.56 33.06
CA ASN A 446 17.34 -5.27 32.59
C ASN A 446 18.17 -5.48 31.30
N SER A 447 17.52 -5.49 30.13
CA SER A 447 18.22 -5.50 28.85
C SER A 447 18.44 -4.07 28.36
N ASN A 448 19.50 -3.44 28.86
CA ASN A 448 20.12 -2.28 28.21
C ASN A 448 20.79 -2.74 26.91
N HIS A 449 20.00 -2.92 25.85
CA HIS A 449 20.53 -2.95 24.48
C HIS A 449 20.26 -1.58 23.85
N SER A 450 21.21 -0.68 24.10
CA SER A 450 21.43 0.53 23.32
C SER A 450 21.80 0.12 21.90
N MET A 451 20.83 0.14 20.98
CA MET A 451 21.07 0.11 19.54
C MET A 451 21.56 1.50 19.12
N GLU A 452 22.86 1.68 19.19
CA GLU A 452 23.57 2.79 18.57
C GLU A 452 23.37 2.69 17.06
N SER A 453 22.38 3.42 16.55
CA SER A 453 22.13 3.55 15.12
C SER A 453 23.25 4.38 14.51
N THR A 454 24.30 3.71 14.03
CA THR A 454 25.33 4.30 13.16
C THR A 454 24.70 4.67 11.81
N THR A 455 23.98 5.79 11.80
CA THR A 455 23.67 6.53 10.58
C THR A 455 24.82 7.49 10.32
N SER A 456 25.64 7.18 9.32
CA SER A 456 26.27 8.12 8.36
C SER A 456 27.64 7.63 7.88
N VAL A 457 27.66 6.91 6.75
CA VAL A 457 28.82 7.01 5.85
C VAL A 457 28.70 8.38 5.19
N GLY A 458 29.44 9.33 5.76
CA GLY A 458 29.61 10.66 5.21
C GLY A 458 30.21 10.59 3.81
N SER A 459 29.58 11.30 2.87
CA SER A 459 30.28 11.77 1.67
C SER A 459 31.44 12.63 2.13
N GLN A 460 32.66 12.08 1.99
CA GLN A 460 33.89 12.85 2.12
C GLN A 460 33.90 13.93 1.02
N ASN A 461 33.67 15.17 1.43
CA ASN A 461 34.02 16.32 0.62
C ASN A 461 35.55 16.46 0.63
N HIS A 462 36.18 16.15 -0.49
CA HIS A 462 37.56 16.57 -0.75
C HIS A 462 37.61 18.10 -0.79
N THR A 463 38.08 18.71 0.30
CA THR A 463 38.55 20.10 0.30
C THR A 463 39.85 20.18 -0.49
N LYS A 464 39.76 20.64 -1.74
CA LYS A 464 40.92 21.21 -2.44
C LYS A 464 41.20 22.59 -1.88
N THR A 465 42.37 22.73 -1.29
CA THR A 465 43.00 23.98 -0.89
C THR A 465 43.35 24.82 -2.13
N GLY A 466 43.15 26.13 -2.01
CA GLY A 466 43.80 27.14 -2.84
C GLY A 466 42.94 27.76 -3.95
N ARG A 467 42.36 28.94 -3.69
CA ARG A 467 42.89 30.24 -4.17
C ARG A 467 41.97 31.36 -3.67
N ALA A 468 42.57 32.33 -2.97
CA ALA A 468 41.90 33.51 -2.46
C ALA A 468 41.33 34.36 -3.61
N GLY A 469 40.05 34.72 -3.51
CA GLY A 469 39.36 35.64 -4.39
C GLY A 469 38.28 36.37 -3.59
N ILE A 470 38.60 37.58 -3.16
CA ILE A 470 37.73 38.50 -2.43
C ILE A 470 36.59 38.92 -3.37
N SER A 471 35.34 38.55 -3.05
CA SER A 471 34.16 39.27 -3.56
C SER A 471 32.88 38.93 -2.78
N GLY A 472 32.25 39.98 -2.24
CA GLY A 472 30.80 40.10 -2.05
C GLY A 472 30.13 39.26 -0.95
N LEU A 473 30.02 39.83 0.24
CA LEU A 473 29.13 39.36 1.31
C LEU A 473 27.66 39.50 0.89
N ALA A 474 27.10 38.48 0.24
CA ALA A 474 25.66 38.28 0.20
C ALA A 474 25.25 37.54 1.49
N PRO A 475 24.19 37.97 2.20
CA PRO A 475 23.77 37.32 3.43
C PRO A 475 23.42 35.86 3.13
N GLU A 476 24.13 34.95 3.80
CA GLU A 476 23.88 33.52 3.75
C GLU A 476 22.45 33.29 4.27
N ILE A 477 21.52 33.04 3.35
CA ILE A 477 20.14 32.67 3.68
C ILE A 477 20.23 31.31 4.37
N VAL A 478 20.32 31.33 5.71
CA VAL A 478 20.23 30.17 6.58
C VAL A 478 18.86 29.56 6.34
N ARG A 479 18.80 28.57 5.44
CA ARG A 479 17.57 27.84 5.18
C ARG A 479 17.24 27.08 6.45
N PRO A 480 16.01 27.22 7.00
CA PRO A 480 15.63 26.49 8.19
C PRO A 480 15.87 25.00 7.97
N PRO A 481 16.33 24.25 9.00
CA PRO A 481 16.59 22.83 8.89
C PRO A 481 15.34 22.15 8.32
N ARG A 482 15.52 21.43 7.21
CA ARG A 482 14.42 20.68 6.59
C ARG A 482 13.95 19.67 7.63
N LYS A 483 12.72 19.83 8.12
CA LYS A 483 12.08 18.81 8.96
C LYS A 483 12.18 17.48 8.21
N GLY A 484 12.96 16.54 8.74
CA GLY A 484 13.10 15.21 8.16
C GLY A 484 11.72 14.55 8.15
N HIS A 485 11.35 13.94 7.03
CA HIS A 485 10.18 13.09 6.99
C HIS A 485 10.51 11.79 7.74
N VAL A 486 9.65 11.39 8.67
CA VAL A 486 9.77 10.12 9.39
C VAL A 486 8.83 9.12 8.73
N SER A 487 9.34 7.93 8.44
CA SER A 487 8.51 6.78 8.08
C SER A 487 8.33 5.90 9.30
N TRP A 488 7.11 5.44 9.53
CA TRP A 488 6.75 4.55 10.64
C TRP A 488 6.66 3.10 10.22
N LEU A 489 6.34 2.86 8.94
CA LEU A 489 6.19 1.52 8.38
C LEU A 489 7.47 1.09 7.69
N TYR A 490 7.81 -0.18 7.87
CA TYR A 490 8.99 -0.78 7.27
C TYR A 490 8.86 -0.89 5.74
N CYS A 491 9.95 -0.60 5.03
CA CYS A 491 10.12 -0.80 3.59
C CYS A 491 11.31 -1.73 3.39
N ASP A 492 11.15 -2.83 2.65
CA ASP A 492 12.27 -3.76 2.43
C ASP A 492 13.35 -3.11 1.57
N GLN A 493 12.95 -2.46 0.48
CA GLN A 493 13.87 -1.93 -0.50
C GLN A 493 13.21 -0.83 -1.34
N ASP A 494 13.97 0.26 -1.51
CA ASP A 494 13.64 1.32 -2.45
C ASP A 494 14.40 1.09 -3.77
N PHE A 495 13.65 1.15 -4.87
CA PHE A 495 14.18 1.05 -6.23
C PHE A 495 13.82 2.28 -7.07
N HIS A 496 14.69 2.57 -8.02
CA HIS A 496 14.43 3.49 -9.11
C HIS A 496 14.01 2.71 -10.34
N LEU A 497 12.81 2.98 -10.84
CA LEU A 497 12.33 2.36 -12.07
C LEU A 497 12.98 3.08 -13.26
N CYS A 498 13.80 2.36 -14.02
CA CYS A 498 14.47 2.91 -15.19
C CYS A 498 13.90 2.32 -16.48
N ASN A 499 13.83 3.16 -17.51
CA ASN A 499 13.38 2.76 -18.84
C ASN A 499 14.54 2.29 -19.73
N ASP A 500 15.78 2.41 -19.26
CA ASP A 500 16.96 1.99 -20.02
C ASP A 500 17.58 0.75 -19.38
N ASP A 501 17.58 -0.36 -20.11
CA ASP A 501 18.20 -1.62 -19.68
C ASP A 501 19.74 -1.52 -19.59
N SER A 502 20.35 -0.53 -20.26
CA SER A 502 21.80 -0.27 -20.20
C SER A 502 22.22 0.73 -19.11
N CYS A 503 21.30 1.02 -18.20
CA CYS A 503 21.50 2.03 -17.19
C CYS A 503 22.43 1.58 -16.05
N ASN A 504 23.60 2.24 -15.91
CA ASN A 504 24.60 1.96 -14.87
C ASN A 504 24.41 2.75 -13.55
N HIS A 505 23.19 3.13 -13.16
CA HIS A 505 22.96 3.92 -11.93
C HIS A 505 23.09 3.12 -10.60
N GLY A 506 23.77 1.98 -10.63
CA GLY A 506 23.98 1.12 -9.45
C GLY A 506 22.82 0.15 -9.19
N PRO A 507 22.93 -0.66 -8.11
CA PRO A 507 22.04 -1.79 -7.85
C PRO A 507 20.59 -1.40 -7.51
N GLN A 508 20.35 -0.13 -7.16
CA GLN A 508 19.00 0.36 -6.87
C GLN A 508 18.20 0.71 -8.13
N CYS A 509 18.85 0.74 -9.30
CA CYS A 509 18.22 1.03 -10.58
C CYS A 509 17.71 -0.27 -11.20
N GLN A 510 16.40 -0.42 -11.28
CA GLN A 510 15.75 -1.65 -11.73
C GLN A 510 15.02 -1.37 -13.05
N SER A 511 15.36 -2.13 -14.08
CA SER A 511 14.62 -2.14 -15.35
C SER A 511 13.48 -3.15 -15.30
N THR A 512 12.60 -3.11 -16.30
CA THR A 512 11.51 -4.09 -16.45
C THR A 512 12.04 -5.53 -16.51
N MET A 513 13.18 -5.76 -17.17
CA MET A 513 13.84 -7.06 -17.20
C MET A 513 14.28 -7.53 -15.81
N SER A 514 14.80 -6.62 -14.98
CA SER A 514 15.24 -6.96 -13.63
C SER A 514 14.05 -7.26 -12.70
N ILE A 515 12.95 -6.51 -12.83
CA ILE A 515 11.69 -6.81 -12.13
C ILE A 515 11.17 -8.19 -12.52
N ASN A 516 11.18 -8.52 -13.81
CA ASN A 516 10.85 -9.86 -14.26
C ASN A 516 11.77 -10.91 -13.64
N ARG A 517 13.09 -10.69 -13.61
CA ARG A 517 14.01 -11.64 -12.97
C ARG A 517 13.64 -11.90 -11.51
N MET A 518 13.36 -10.85 -10.73
CA MET A 518 12.92 -10.98 -9.33
C MET A 518 11.60 -11.75 -9.20
N LEU A 519 10.64 -11.50 -10.09
CA LEU A 519 9.35 -12.23 -10.10
C LEU A 519 9.53 -13.72 -10.42
N HIS A 520 10.43 -14.06 -11.34
CA HIS A 520 10.68 -15.45 -11.72
C HIS A 520 11.61 -16.19 -10.75
N SER A 521 12.45 -15.48 -9.99
CA SER A 521 13.38 -16.08 -9.02
C SER A 521 12.73 -16.43 -7.69
N GLY A 522 11.41 -16.23 -7.52
CA GLY A 522 10.73 -16.42 -6.24
C GLY A 522 11.18 -15.42 -5.18
N CYS A 523 11.47 -14.18 -5.56
CA CYS A 523 11.90 -13.14 -4.63
C CYS A 523 10.91 -12.96 -3.46
N GLU A 524 11.42 -13.03 -2.23
CA GLU A 524 10.61 -12.96 -1.02
C GLU A 524 10.29 -11.52 -0.57
N LEU A 525 10.79 -10.50 -1.25
CA LEU A 525 10.57 -9.10 -0.89
C LEU A 525 9.08 -8.72 -1.00
N ARG A 526 8.53 -8.07 0.02
CA ARG A 526 7.07 -7.84 0.14
C ARG A 526 6.70 -6.37 0.09
N ARG A 527 7.57 -5.50 0.57
CA ARG A 527 7.39 -4.06 0.65
C ARG A 527 8.44 -3.37 -0.19
N VAL A 528 8.35 -3.55 -1.51
CA VAL A 528 9.28 -2.94 -2.46
C VAL A 528 8.68 -1.69 -3.05
N PHE A 529 9.40 -0.58 -2.96
CA PHE A 529 8.92 0.73 -3.37
C PHE A 529 9.67 1.22 -4.61
N PHE A 530 8.95 1.39 -5.73
CA PHE A 530 9.50 1.92 -6.97
C PHE A 530 9.20 3.40 -7.09
N THR A 531 10.25 4.21 -7.25
CA THR A 531 10.10 5.61 -7.63
C THR A 531 10.30 5.77 -9.12
N ASN A 532 9.28 6.33 -9.79
CA ASN A 532 9.37 6.76 -11.18
C ASN A 532 10.03 8.15 -11.21
N ARG A 533 11.37 8.17 -11.29
CA ARG A 533 12.09 9.37 -11.69
C ARG A 533 12.30 9.28 -13.19
N SER A 534 11.84 10.31 -13.92
CA SER A 534 12.32 10.57 -15.29
C SER A 534 13.83 10.39 -15.26
N ALA A 535 14.34 9.46 -16.09
CA ALA A 535 15.73 9.01 -16.12
C ALA A 535 16.63 10.07 -15.49
N CYS A 536 17.29 9.73 -14.37
CA CYS A 536 18.41 10.54 -13.90
C CYS A 536 19.28 10.69 -15.14
N SER A 537 19.21 11.85 -15.79
CA SER A 537 20.15 12.18 -16.82
C SER A 537 21.46 12.09 -16.07
N ALA A 538 22.25 11.07 -16.37
CA ALA A 538 23.68 11.20 -16.23
C ALA A 538 23.96 12.62 -16.70
N LYS A 539 24.58 13.44 -15.84
CA LYS A 539 25.30 14.59 -16.35
C LYS A 539 26.37 13.96 -17.23
N ILE A 540 26.04 13.68 -18.48
CA ILE A 540 27.02 13.53 -19.53
C ILE A 540 27.70 14.89 -19.50
N ASN A 541 28.93 14.93 -19.03
CA ASN A 541 29.78 16.09 -19.24
C ASN A 541 29.79 16.29 -20.74
N ALA A 542 29.03 17.27 -21.22
CA ALA A 542 29.26 17.82 -22.54
C ALA A 542 30.68 18.36 -22.48
N LEU A 543 31.60 17.66 -23.16
CA LEU A 543 32.83 18.27 -23.62
C LEU A 543 32.40 19.49 -24.43
N VAL A 544 32.78 20.67 -23.94
CA VAL A 544 32.93 21.85 -24.76
C VAL A 544 34.12 21.53 -25.67
N LEU A 545 33.89 21.55 -26.99
CA LEU A 545 34.97 21.57 -27.98
C LEU A 545 35.82 22.83 -27.80
#